data_AF-A0A1H1B3Z5-F1
#
_entry.id   AF-A0A1H1B3Z5-F1
#
_cell.length_a   1.000
_cell.length_b   1.000
_cell.length_c   1.000
_cell.angle_alpha   90.00
_cell.angle_beta   90.00
_cell.angle_gamma   90.00
#
_symmetry.space_group_name_H-M   'P 1'
#
loop_
_entity.id
_entity.type
_entity.pdbx_description
1 polymer ?
#
loop_
_entity_poly.entity_id
_entity_poly.type
_entity_poly.pdbx_seq_one_letter_code
_entity_poly.pdbx_strand_id
1 'polypeptide(L)'
;MHITSQDICAAADQLKGFVGFHRKLGKHIVRFSEDSFGMDVADDSITPSNEFVWQAAEAEVMTLSRALIEILLAQNVDERLNVTEPLRVYLRRKDLPEIAAQRRLRA
;
A
#
# COMPACT_ATOMS: atom_id res chain seq x y z
N MET A 1 -1.36 -17.12 17.43
CA MET A 1 -1.05 -17.16 15.98
C MET A 1 0.27 -16.47 15.77
N HIS A 2 1.23 -17.13 15.10
CA HIS A 2 2.54 -16.55 14.82
C HIS A 2 2.48 -15.94 13.41
N ILE A 3 2.16 -14.65 13.30
CA ILE A 3 2.17 -13.95 12.01
C ILE A 3 3.63 -13.74 11.61
N THR A 4 4.02 -14.31 10.47
CA THR A 4 5.38 -14.19 9.94
C THR A 4 5.50 -13.00 8.99
N SER A 5 6.74 -12.57 8.70
CA SER A 5 6.99 -11.53 7.69
C SER A 5 6.43 -11.91 6.32
N GLN A 6 6.45 -13.21 5.97
CA GLN A 6 5.88 -13.70 4.72
C GLN A 6 4.35 -13.55 4.68
N ASP A 7 3.64 -13.80 5.79
CA ASP A 7 2.19 -13.56 5.88
C ASP A 7 1.85 -12.08 5.69
N ILE A 8 2.68 -11.19 6.24
CA ILE A 8 2.50 -9.74 6.09
C ILE A 8 2.74 -9.31 4.64
N CYS A 9 3.80 -9.81 3.99
CA CYS A 9 4.03 -9.55 2.57
C CYS A 9 2.87 -10.04 1.70
N ALA A 10 2.39 -11.27 1.95
CA ALA A 10 1.25 -11.83 1.23
C ALA A 10 -0.04 -11.06 1.49
N ALA A 11 -0.22 -10.51 2.70
CA ALA A 11 -1.33 -9.62 3.02
C ALA A 11 -1.25 -8.28 2.29
N ALA A 12 -0.05 -7.70 2.17
CA ALA A 12 0.18 -6.46 1.43
C ALA A 12 -0.08 -6.64 -0.07
N ASP A 13 0.30 -7.78 -0.65
CA ASP A 13 0.07 -8.07 -2.08
C ASP A 13 -1.42 -8.25 -2.41
N GLN A 14 -2.21 -8.71 -1.44
CA GLN A 14 -3.66 -8.87 -1.54
C GLN A 14 -4.46 -7.57 -1.39
N LEU A 15 -3.80 -6.43 -1.17
CA LEU A 15 -4.46 -5.13 -1.11
C LEU A 15 -5.13 -4.81 -2.44
N LYS A 16 -6.38 -4.34 -2.37
CA LYS A 16 -7.19 -4.02 -3.55
C LYS A 16 -7.33 -2.51 -3.73
N GLY A 17 -7.59 -2.11 -4.96
CA GLY A 17 -7.82 -0.72 -5.33
C GLY A 17 -6.56 -0.01 -5.80
N PHE A 18 -6.74 1.26 -6.05
CA PHE A 18 -5.79 2.17 -6.67
C PHE A 18 -5.67 3.42 -5.82
N VAL A 19 -4.48 3.98 -5.80
CA VAL A 19 -4.12 5.19 -5.07
C VAL A 19 -3.76 6.24 -6.09
N GLY A 20 -4.42 7.38 -6.03
CA GLY A 20 -4.18 8.50 -6.91
C GLY A 20 -3.78 9.74 -6.11
N PHE A 21 -2.78 10.49 -6.58
CA PHE A 21 -2.44 11.78 -5.98
C PHE A 21 -3.37 12.89 -6.49
N HIS A 22 -4.24 13.39 -5.61
CA HIS A 22 -5.17 14.47 -5.92
C HIS A 22 -4.45 15.82 -5.88
N ARG A 23 -4.15 16.39 -7.06
CA ARG A 23 -3.31 17.60 -7.17
C ARG A 23 -3.92 18.82 -6.48
N LYS A 24 -5.23 19.05 -6.60
CA LYS A 24 -5.87 20.22 -5.95
C LYS A 24 -5.90 20.14 -4.41
N LEU A 25 -5.99 18.93 -3.85
CA LEU A 25 -6.05 18.73 -2.39
C LEU A 25 -4.68 18.44 -1.78
N GLY A 26 -3.68 18.11 -2.60
CA GLY A 26 -2.33 17.73 -2.16
C GLY A 26 -2.31 16.45 -1.32
N LYS A 27 -3.22 15.51 -1.58
CA LYS A 27 -3.39 14.29 -0.78
C LYS A 27 -3.60 13.07 -1.67
N HIS A 28 -3.18 11.91 -1.17
CA HIS A 28 -3.50 10.62 -1.79
C HIS A 28 -4.95 10.24 -1.50
N ILE A 29 -5.66 9.78 -2.53
CA ILE A 29 -7.02 9.26 -2.45
C ILE A 29 -7.05 7.83 -2.96
N VAL A 30 -7.88 6.99 -2.34
CA VAL A 30 -8.05 5.60 -2.76
C VAL A 30 -9.35 5.44 -3.54
N ARG A 31 -9.30 4.76 -4.67
CA ARG A 31 -10.47 4.35 -5.46
C ARG A 31 -10.33 2.89 -5.89
N PHE A 32 -11.45 2.25 -6.20
CA PHE A 32 -11.48 0.85 -6.65
C PHE A 32 -11.57 0.71 -8.17
N SER A 33 -11.56 1.84 -8.88
CA SER A 33 -11.59 1.92 -10.33
C SER A 33 -10.79 3.14 -10.76
N GLU A 34 -9.96 2.97 -11.78
CA GLU A 34 -9.13 4.04 -12.35
C GLU A 34 -10.02 5.17 -12.90
N ASP A 35 -11.14 4.84 -13.53
CA ASP A 35 -12.12 5.80 -14.03
C ASP A 35 -12.79 6.65 -12.93
N SER A 36 -12.74 6.21 -11.67
CA SER A 36 -13.38 6.92 -10.54
C SER A 36 -12.58 8.12 -10.02
N PHE A 37 -11.35 8.32 -10.47
CA PHE A 37 -10.56 9.47 -10.03
C PHE A 37 -10.96 10.77 -10.72
N GLY A 38 -11.56 10.70 -11.92
CA GLY A 38 -11.95 11.87 -12.70
C GLY A 38 -10.76 12.71 -13.17
N MET A 39 -10.96 14.01 -13.38
CA MET A 39 -9.93 14.92 -13.92
C MET A 39 -8.94 15.45 -12.87
N ASP A 40 -9.11 15.10 -11.60
CA ASP A 40 -8.37 15.69 -10.48
C ASP A 40 -7.08 14.92 -10.11
N VAL A 41 -6.95 13.70 -10.62
CA VAL A 41 -5.77 12.83 -10.48
C VAL A 41 -5.24 12.56 -11.88
N ALA A 42 -3.92 12.64 -12.05
CA ALA A 42 -3.31 12.24 -13.31
C ALA A 42 -3.20 10.72 -13.38
N ASP A 43 -3.49 10.15 -14.55
CA ASP A 43 -3.42 8.70 -14.79
C ASP A 43 -2.03 8.14 -14.47
N ASP A 44 -0.97 8.85 -14.86
CA ASP A 44 0.42 8.52 -14.52
C ASP A 44 0.74 8.53 -13.01
N SER A 45 -0.11 9.13 -12.19
CA SER A 45 0.03 9.16 -10.73
C SER A 45 -0.88 8.14 -10.02
N ILE A 46 -1.59 7.31 -10.78
CA ILE A 46 -2.38 6.20 -10.25
C ILE A 46 -1.44 5.02 -10.04
N THR A 47 -1.45 4.45 -8.84
CA THR A 47 -0.64 3.30 -8.47
C THR A 47 -1.51 2.31 -7.70
N PRO A 48 -1.48 1.01 -7.99
CA PRO A 48 -2.30 0.06 -7.26
C PRO A 48 -1.89 0.01 -5.78
N SER A 49 -2.86 -0.16 -4.88
CA SER A 49 -2.64 -0.09 -3.42
C SER A 49 -1.57 -1.09 -2.94
N ASN A 50 -1.51 -2.26 -3.58
CA ASN A 50 -0.54 -3.30 -3.26
C ASN A 50 0.90 -2.94 -3.65
N GLU A 51 1.11 -2.03 -4.61
CA GLU A 51 2.42 -1.49 -4.99
C GLU A 51 2.72 -0.20 -4.22
N PHE A 52 1.70 0.63 -3.99
CA PHE A 52 1.83 1.90 -3.27
C PHE A 52 2.40 1.75 -1.85
N VAL A 53 2.13 0.63 -1.17
CA VAL A 53 2.67 0.38 0.18
C VAL A 53 4.16 0.02 0.19
N TRP A 54 4.74 -0.28 -0.98
CA TRP A 54 6.15 -0.60 -1.12
C TRP A 54 6.93 0.64 -1.52
N GLN A 55 7.95 0.96 -0.73
CA GLN A 55 8.88 2.02 -0.99
C GLN A 55 10.16 1.44 -1.60
N ALA A 56 10.63 2.01 -2.70
CA ALA A 56 11.92 1.63 -3.26
C ALA A 56 13.05 1.96 -2.26
N ALA A 57 13.83 0.95 -1.91
CA ALA A 57 15.03 1.05 -1.10
C ALA A 57 16.27 0.84 -2.00
N GLU A 58 17.45 0.73 -1.38
CA GLU A 58 18.71 0.56 -2.10
C GLU A 58 18.75 -0.78 -2.88
N ALA A 59 19.35 -0.77 -4.08
CA ALA A 59 19.73 -1.95 -4.85
C ALA A 59 18.60 -2.97 -5.13
N GLU A 60 17.50 -2.52 -5.75
CA GLU A 60 16.36 -3.37 -6.18
C GLU A 60 15.53 -3.99 -5.04
N VAL A 61 15.80 -3.59 -3.80
CA VAL A 61 14.98 -3.97 -2.65
C VAL A 61 13.84 -2.97 -2.49
N MET A 62 12.65 -3.46 -2.16
CA MET A 62 11.54 -2.63 -1.72
C MET A 62 11.25 -2.89 -0.24
N THR A 63 10.96 -1.84 0.51
CA THR A 63 10.57 -1.93 1.91
C THR A 63 9.08 -1.63 2.07
N LEU A 64 8.40 -2.42 2.90
CA LEU A 64 6.98 -2.23 3.21
C LEU A 64 6.83 -1.09 4.21
N SER A 65 6.53 0.11 3.69
CA SER A 65 6.48 1.34 4.47
C SER A 65 5.18 1.44 5.25
N ARG A 66 5.28 1.55 6.57
CA ARG A 66 4.09 1.67 7.44
C ARG A 66 3.35 2.97 7.19
N ALA A 67 4.06 4.05 6.89
CA ALA A 67 3.47 5.35 6.63
C ALA A 67 2.53 5.31 5.42
N LEU A 68 2.90 4.58 4.36
CA LEU A 68 2.09 4.42 3.16
C LEU A 68 0.83 3.62 3.44
N ILE A 69 0.93 2.56 4.26
CA ILE A 69 -0.24 1.79 4.68
C ILE A 69 -1.18 2.64 5.57
N GLU A 70 -0.64 3.48 6.46
CA GLU A 70 -1.44 4.41 7.27
C GLU A 70 -2.21 5.40 6.40
N ILE A 71 -1.64 5.86 5.28
CA ILE A 71 -2.35 6.70 4.29
C ILE A 71 -3.57 5.96 3.72
N LEU A 72 -3.44 4.66 3.40
CA LEU A 72 -4.56 3.85 2.91
C LEU A 72 -5.65 3.68 3.97
N LEU A 73 -5.27 3.39 5.21
CA LEU A 73 -6.20 3.26 6.33
C LEU A 73 -6.92 4.56 6.67
N ALA A 74 -6.25 5.70 6.52
CA ALA A 74 -6.87 7.01 6.76
C ALA A 74 -8.07 7.28 5.83
N GLN A 75 -8.15 6.59 4.68
CA GLN A 75 -9.29 6.71 3.76
C GLN A 75 -10.56 6.01 4.26
N ASN A 76 -10.53 5.27 5.37
CA ASN A 76 -11.67 4.54 5.95
C ASN A 76 -12.35 3.57 4.95
N VAL A 77 -11.56 2.90 4.11
CA VAL A 77 -12.03 1.92 3.11
C VAL A 77 -11.39 0.54 3.31
N ASP A 78 -11.01 0.23 4.54
CA ASP A 78 -10.27 -0.96 4.95
C ASP A 78 -10.92 -2.30 4.55
N GLU A 79 -12.25 -2.45 4.66
CA GLU A 79 -12.95 -3.65 4.19
C GLU A 79 -12.83 -3.85 2.67
N ARG A 80 -12.89 -2.76 1.91
CA ARG A 80 -12.78 -2.82 0.44
C ARG A 80 -11.34 -2.97 -0.02
N LEU A 81 -10.38 -2.40 0.71
CA LEU A 81 -8.95 -2.54 0.49
C LEU A 81 -8.44 -3.97 0.77
N ASN A 82 -9.25 -4.83 1.38
CA ASN A 82 -8.86 -6.18 1.77
C ASN A 82 -7.70 -6.19 2.79
N VAL A 83 -7.71 -5.25 3.74
CA VAL A 83 -6.70 -5.19 4.81
C VAL A 83 -6.92 -6.33 5.80
N THR A 84 -6.11 -7.38 5.70
CA THR A 84 -6.18 -8.57 6.56
C THR A 84 -5.44 -8.38 7.90
N GLU A 85 -5.68 -9.31 8.84
CA GLU A 85 -5.10 -9.27 10.18
C GLU A 85 -3.55 -9.19 10.22
N PRO A 86 -2.78 -9.88 9.35
CA PRO A 86 -1.32 -9.74 9.31
C PRO A 86 -0.86 -8.29 9.13
N LEU A 87 -1.48 -7.55 8.22
CA LEU A 87 -1.13 -6.16 7.95
C LEU A 87 -1.51 -5.26 9.16
N ARG A 88 -2.66 -5.51 9.78
CA ARG A 88 -3.08 -4.81 11.01
C ARG A 88 -2.12 -5.05 12.17
N VAL A 89 -1.65 -6.27 12.35
CA VAL A 89 -0.66 -6.63 13.37
C VAL A 89 0.68 -5.95 13.07
N TYR A 90 1.12 -5.90 11.81
CA TYR A 90 2.35 -5.20 11.41
C TYR A 90 2.32 -3.70 11.75
N LEU A 91 1.18 -3.05 11.57
CA LEU A 91 1.00 -1.63 11.93
C LEU A 91 0.97 -1.39 13.44
N ARG A 92 0.35 -2.31 14.20
CA ARG A 92 0.35 -2.26 15.67
C ARG A 92 1.74 -2.55 16.26
N ARG A 93 2.54 -3.42 15.63
CA ARG A 93 3.88 -3.79 16.08
C ARG A 93 4.94 -2.86 15.49
N LYS A 94 5.09 -1.68 16.09
CA LYS A 94 6.15 -0.71 15.78
C LYS A 94 7.54 -1.11 16.29
N ASP A 95 7.61 -2.11 17.15
CA ASP A 95 8.84 -2.67 17.71
C ASP A 95 9.66 -3.50 16.69
N LEU A 96 9.03 -3.98 15.62
CA LEU A 96 9.72 -4.74 14.57
C LEU A 96 10.33 -3.81 13.51
N PRO A 97 11.47 -4.17 12.90
CA PRO A 97 11.98 -3.45 11.74
C PRO A 97 11.00 -3.48 10.57
N GLU A 98 11.14 -2.54 9.63
CA GLU A 98 10.37 -2.57 8.39
C GLU A 98 10.73 -3.80 7.56
N ILE A 99 9.72 -4.39 6.91
CA ILE A 99 9.91 -5.60 6.12
C ILE A 99 10.52 -5.22 4.78
N ALA A 100 11.72 -5.71 4.51
CA ALA A 100 12.37 -5.61 3.20
C ALA A 100 12.05 -6.85 2.35
N ALA A 101 11.64 -6.65 1.10
CA ALA A 101 11.41 -7.69 0.13
C ALA A 101 12.10 -7.34 -1.20
N GLN A 102 12.80 -8.31 -1.77
CA GLN A 102 13.30 -8.19 -3.14
C GLN A 102 12.15 -8.46 -4.11
N ARG A 103 11.55 -7.39 -4.63
CA ARG A 103 10.50 -7.47 -5.63
C ARG A 103 11.14 -7.21 -6.99
N ARG A 104 11.46 -8.27 -7.73
CA ARG A 104 11.78 -8.13 -9.16
C ARG A 104 10.47 -7.81 -9.87
N LEU A 105 10.27 -6.55 -10.23
CA LEU A 105 9.31 -6.20 -11.27
C LEU A 105 9.74 -6.97 -12.51
N ARG A 106 9.01 -8.04 -12.85
CA ARG A 106 9.18 -8.66 -14.17
C ARG A 106 8.68 -7.64 -15.17
N ALA A 107 9.62 -7.01 -15.87
CA ALA A 107 9.39 -6.16 -17.03
C ALA A 107 8.67 -6.93 -18.14
#